data_AF-A0A392PG39-F1
#
_entry.id   AF-A0A392PG39-F1
#
_cell.length_a   1.000
_cell.length_b   1.000
_cell.length_c   1.000
_cell.angle_alpha   90.00
_cell.angle_beta   90.00
_cell.angle_gamma   90.00
#
_symmetry.space_group_name_H-M   'P 1'
#
loop_
_entity.id
_entity.type
_entity.pdbx_description
1 polymer ?
#
loop_
_entity_poly.entity_id
_entity_poly.type
_entity_poly.pdbx_seq_one_letter_code
_entity_poly.pdbx_strand_id
1 'polypeptide(L)'
;MYHGDKDFALDSSTLLDMGVAIFLVLLNKICSRLGISKFIESYLLWKLPLEKYGLKPEHPFVEDYASCQMAIMPENFFNEVEKGKILFKKASKWWFCNEGIEFEDNTKVEADLVILATGFDGKKK
;
A
#
# COMPACT_ATOMS: atom_id res chain seq x y z
N MET A 1 -52.69 -37.33 -13.17
CA MET A 1 -52.80 -37.89 -11.81
C MET A 1 -51.41 -37.97 -11.21
N TYR A 2 -51.26 -37.52 -9.97
CA TYR A 2 -50.07 -37.48 -9.10
C TYR A 2 -49.01 -36.45 -9.51
N HIS A 3 -49.04 -35.28 -8.87
CA HIS A 3 -48.45 -34.93 -7.54
C HIS A 3 -47.11 -34.27 -7.82
N GLY A 4 -46.98 -32.95 -7.64
CA GLY A 4 -47.22 -32.28 -6.37
C GLY A 4 -45.84 -31.89 -5.86
N ASP A 5 -45.58 -30.60 -5.92
CA ASP A 5 -44.56 -29.83 -5.21
C ASP A 5 -43.22 -30.52 -4.94
N LYS A 6 -42.22 -30.17 -5.75
CA LYS A 6 -40.90 -29.92 -5.19
C LYS A 6 -40.86 -28.46 -4.81
N ASP A 7 -41.57 -28.13 -3.73
CA ASP A 7 -41.13 -27.04 -2.88
C ASP A 7 -39.67 -27.37 -2.57
N PHE A 8 -38.76 -26.66 -3.24
CA PHE A 8 -37.35 -26.62 -2.89
C PHE A 8 -37.30 -25.86 -1.56
N ALA A 9 -37.83 -26.48 -0.51
CA ALA A 9 -37.91 -25.93 0.81
C ALA A 9 -36.46 -25.73 1.24
N LEU A 10 -36.05 -24.47 1.29
CA LEU A 10 -34.87 -24.03 2.03
C LEU A 10 -35.12 -24.42 3.49
N ASP A 11 -34.77 -25.65 3.82
CA ASP A 11 -34.85 -26.17 5.17
C ASP A 11 -33.79 -25.45 6.02
N SER A 12 -34.12 -25.25 7.30
CA SER A 12 -33.25 -24.61 8.29
C SER A 12 -31.82 -25.18 8.29
N SER A 13 -31.66 -26.48 8.02
CA SER A 13 -30.35 -27.14 7.92
C SER A 13 -29.55 -26.66 6.70
N THR A 14 -30.18 -26.50 5.54
CA THR A 14 -29.53 -26.02 4.32
C THR A 14 -29.15 -24.53 4.44
N LEU A 15 -29.99 -23.75 5.11
CA LEU A 15 -29.70 -22.34 5.45
C LEU A 15 -28.56 -22.21 6.46
N LEU A 16 -28.50 -23.12 7.45
CA LEU A 16 -27.42 -23.17 8.44
C LEU A 16 -26.09 -23.54 7.77
N ASP A 17 -26.08 -24.55 6.89
CA ASP A 17 -24.90 -24.97 6.14
C ASP A 17 -24.40 -23.87 5.19
N MET A 18 -25.31 -23.20 4.48
CA MET A 18 -24.95 -22.02 3.67
C MET A 18 -24.39 -20.90 4.55
N GLY A 19 -24.97 -20.66 5.72
CA GLY A 19 -24.49 -19.65 6.67
C GLY A 19 -23.08 -19.97 7.20
N VAL A 20 -22.82 -21.22 7.57
CA VAL A 20 -21.50 -21.70 8.01
C VAL A 20 -20.47 -21.59 6.88
N ALA A 21 -20.84 -21.99 5.66
CA ALA A 21 -19.96 -21.88 4.50
C ALA A 21 -19.59 -20.41 4.21
N ILE A 22 -20.56 -19.51 4.21
CA ILE A 22 -20.33 -18.07 4.04
C ILE A 22 -19.42 -17.53 5.16
N PHE A 23 -19.69 -17.90 6.42
CA PHE A 23 -18.88 -17.49 7.56
C PHE A 23 -17.42 -17.95 7.46
N LEU A 24 -17.18 -19.21 7.10
CA LEU A 24 -15.85 -19.77 6.90
C LEU A 24 -15.10 -19.08 5.75
N VAL A 25 -15.78 -18.80 4.63
CA VAL A 25 -15.19 -18.06 3.51
C VAL A 25 -14.81 -16.64 3.91
N LEU A 26 -15.67 -15.94 4.66
CA LEU A 26 -15.39 -14.59 5.15
C LEU A 26 -14.22 -14.58 6.14
N LEU A 27 -14.19 -15.51 7.11
CA LEU A 27 -13.10 -15.64 8.06
C LEU A 27 -11.77 -15.92 7.37
N ASN A 28 -11.73 -16.86 6.44
CA ASN A 28 -10.51 -17.19 5.71
C ASN A 28 -10.01 -15.97 4.90
N LYS A 29 -10.91 -15.28 4.22
CA LYS A 29 -10.56 -14.09 3.42
C LYS A 29 -10.01 -12.94 4.28
N ILE A 30 -10.57 -12.70 5.46
CA ILE A 30 -10.09 -11.65 6.38
C ILE A 30 -8.74 -12.05 6.98
N CYS A 31 -8.62 -13.29 7.46
CA CYS A 31 -7.42 -13.77 8.13
C CYS A 31 -6.22 -13.85 7.17
N SER A 32 -6.42 -14.37 5.95
CA SER A 32 -5.36 -14.40 4.93
C SER A 32 -4.93 -12.99 4.53
N ARG A 33 -5.86 -12.05 4.34
CA ARG A 33 -5.51 -10.68 3.95
C ARG A 33 -4.67 -9.97 5.01
N LEU A 34 -5.08 -10.04 6.27
CA LEU A 34 -4.36 -9.42 7.38
C LEU A 34 -3.02 -10.11 7.68
N GLY A 35 -2.96 -11.44 7.54
CA GLY A 35 -1.74 -12.21 7.74
C GLY A 35 -0.70 -11.91 6.66
N ILE A 36 -1.10 -11.96 5.40
CA ILE A 36 -0.22 -11.69 4.25
C ILE A 36 0.30 -10.25 4.30
N SER A 37 -0.55 -9.28 4.65
CA SER A 37 -0.10 -7.89 4.71
C SER A 37 0.94 -7.64 5.78
N LYS A 38 0.73 -8.15 7.00
CA LYS A 38 1.70 -8.05 8.10
C LYS A 38 3.00 -8.78 7.77
N PHE A 39 2.91 -9.91 7.07
CA PHE A 39 4.07 -10.65 6.61
C PHE A 39 4.89 -9.88 5.57
N ILE A 40 4.25 -9.31 4.55
CA ILE A 40 4.91 -8.49 3.53
C ILE A 40 5.52 -7.23 4.15
N GLU A 41 4.78 -6.55 5.02
CA GLU A 41 5.28 -5.39 5.76
C GLU A 41 6.52 -5.75 6.59
N SER A 42 6.45 -6.83 7.39
CA SER A 42 7.59 -7.30 8.18
C SER A 42 8.77 -7.70 7.29
N TYR A 43 8.53 -8.35 6.15
CA TYR A 43 9.56 -8.72 5.19
C TYR A 43 10.24 -7.50 4.56
N LEU A 44 9.47 -6.48 4.17
CA LEU A 44 9.99 -5.24 3.58
C LEU A 44 10.80 -4.43 4.60
N LEU A 45 10.30 -4.28 5.83
CA LEU A 45 11.02 -3.60 6.91
C LEU A 45 12.29 -4.33 7.33
N TRP A 46 12.29 -5.67 7.26
CA TRP A 46 13.48 -6.47 7.54
C TRP A 46 14.51 -6.39 6.40
N LYS A 47 14.05 -6.44 5.15
CA LYS A 47 14.93 -6.44 3.96
C LYS A 47 15.47 -5.06 3.62
N LEU A 48 14.67 -4.01 3.83
CA LEU A 48 14.99 -2.64 3.44
C LEU A 48 15.08 -1.75 4.68
N PRO A 49 16.09 -0.87 4.80
CA PRO A 49 16.26 0.03 5.95
C PRO A 49 15.28 1.22 5.91
N LEU A 50 13.99 0.99 5.67
CA LEU A 50 12.98 2.05 5.50
C LEU A 50 12.83 2.89 6.76
N GLU A 51 12.86 2.28 7.95
CA GLU A 51 12.76 3.02 9.22
C GLU A 51 13.97 3.92 9.46
N LYS A 52 15.19 3.44 9.16
CA LYS A 52 16.43 4.22 9.28
C LYS A 52 16.38 5.54 8.50
N TYR A 53 15.70 5.52 7.36
CA TYR A 53 15.60 6.67 6.45
C TYR A 53 14.24 7.39 6.50
N GLY A 54 13.35 7.02 7.42
CA GLY A 54 12.02 7.64 7.54
C GLY A 54 11.10 7.41 6.35
N LEU A 55 11.31 6.32 5.59
CA LEU A 55 10.53 5.94 4.40
C LEU A 55 9.39 4.96 4.72
N LYS A 56 9.20 4.61 5.99
CA LYS A 56 8.09 3.77 6.42
C LYS A 56 6.76 4.55 6.26
N PRO A 57 5.79 4.04 5.49
CA PRO A 57 4.45 4.62 5.39
C PRO A 57 3.76 4.68 6.76
N GLU A 58 2.91 5.67 6.95
CA GLU A 58 2.09 5.80 8.17
C GLU A 58 0.83 4.92 8.12
N HIS A 59 0.39 4.55 6.92
CA HIS A 59 -0.79 3.70 6.69
C HIS A 59 -0.41 2.22 6.50
N PRO A 60 -1.37 1.28 6.66
CA PRO A 60 -1.11 -0.14 6.47
C PRO A 60 -0.71 -0.48 5.03
N PHE A 61 0.39 -1.22 4.86
CA PHE A 61 0.92 -1.67 3.56
C PHE A 61 -0.08 -2.51 2.71
N VAL A 62 -1.18 -2.99 3.31
CA VAL A 62 -2.26 -3.71 2.60
C VAL A 62 -2.83 -2.86 1.46
N GLU A 63 -2.98 -1.55 1.70
CA GLU A 63 -3.64 -0.61 0.80
C GLU A 63 -2.77 -0.37 -0.45
N ASP A 64 -1.44 -0.28 -0.27
CA ASP A 64 -0.46 -0.09 -1.34
C ASP A 64 -0.21 -1.36 -2.17
N TYR A 65 -0.35 -2.54 -1.56
CA TYR A 65 -0.24 -3.81 -2.28
C TYR A 65 -1.46 -4.06 -3.18
N ALA A 66 -2.66 -3.72 -2.69
CA ALA A 66 -3.89 -3.87 -3.45
C ALA A 66 -3.96 -2.98 -4.70
N SER A 67 -3.19 -1.88 -4.74
CA SER A 67 -3.11 -0.98 -5.90
C SER A 67 -2.05 -1.37 -6.93
N CYS A 68 -1.31 -2.49 -6.72
CA CYS A 68 -0.14 -2.88 -7.52
C CYS A 68 0.94 -1.77 -7.61
N GLN A 69 0.97 -0.83 -6.67
CA GLN A 69 2.00 0.23 -6.60
C GLN A 69 3.30 -0.28 -5.97
N MET A 70 3.69 -1.53 -6.25
CA MET A 70 5.03 -1.98 -5.90
C MET A 70 6.02 -1.34 -6.86
N ALA A 71 6.57 -0.21 -6.44
CA ALA A 71 7.77 0.37 -7.03
C ALA A 71 8.87 -0.71 -6.98
N ILE A 72 9.31 -1.17 -8.15
CA ILE A 72 10.55 -1.93 -8.25
C ILE A 72 11.65 -0.96 -7.82
N MET A 73 12.12 -1.12 -6.59
CA MET A 73 13.21 -0.31 -6.10
C MET A 73 14.49 -0.71 -6.86
N PRO A 74 15.22 0.25 -7.46
CA PRO A 74 16.42 -0.05 -8.21
C PRO A 74 17.45 -0.81 -7.35
N GLU A 75 18.19 -1.71 -7.98
CA GLU A 75 19.36 -2.31 -7.35
C GLU A 75 20.33 -1.21 -6.91
N ASN A 76 20.96 -1.37 -5.75
CA ASN A 76 21.89 -0.42 -5.14
C ASN A 76 21.31 0.94 -4.69
N PHE A 77 19.99 1.13 -4.68
CA PHE A 77 19.38 2.39 -4.23
C PHE A 77 19.91 2.86 -2.86
N PHE A 78 19.87 2.01 -1.84
CA PHE A 78 20.38 2.35 -0.51
C PHE A 78 21.91 2.47 -0.45
N ASN A 79 22.66 1.82 -1.33
CA ASN A 79 24.11 2.00 -1.41
C ASN A 79 24.46 3.42 -1.86
N GLU A 80 23.66 4.02 -2.76
CA GLU A 80 23.85 5.41 -3.18
C GLU A 80 23.40 6.41 -2.10
N VAL A 81 22.42 6.05 -1.27
CA VAL A 81 22.07 6.80 -0.06
C VAL A 81 23.24 6.81 0.93
N GLU A 82 23.86 5.65 1.19
CA GLU A 82 25.01 5.54 2.10
C GLU A 82 26.24 6.29 1.60
N LYS A 83 26.42 6.40 0.28
CA LYS A 83 27.44 7.27 -0.34
C LYS A 83 27.12 8.77 -0.25
N GLY A 84 25.94 9.14 0.26
CA GLY A 84 25.50 10.53 0.37
C GLY A 84 25.01 11.15 -0.94
N LYS A 85 24.77 10.35 -1.99
CA LYS A 85 24.28 10.87 -3.28
C LYS A 85 22.77 11.10 -3.30
N ILE A 86 22.04 10.43 -2.40
CA ILE A 86 20.59 10.57 -2.24
C ILE A 86 20.33 10.98 -0.80
N LEU A 87 19.63 12.10 -0.63
CA LEU A 87 19.21 12.62 0.67
C LEU A 87 17.69 12.60 0.74
N PHE A 88 17.16 12.01 1.81
CA PHE A 88 15.72 12.01 2.06
C PHE A 88 15.34 13.21 2.91
N LYS A 89 14.33 13.97 2.47
CA LYS A 89 13.69 15.01 3.27
C LYS A 89 12.17 14.85 3.17
N LYS A 90 11.53 14.62 4.32
CA LYS A 90 10.07 14.66 4.44
C LYS A 90 9.66 16.12 4.57
N ALA A 91 8.91 16.62 3.59
CA ALA A 91 8.45 18.01 3.56
C ALA A 91 6.95 18.07 3.24
N SER A 92 6.20 18.82 4.04
CA SER A 92 4.76 19.06 3.87
C SER A 92 4.48 20.21 2.90
N LYS A 93 5.29 21.27 2.95
CA LYS A 93 5.16 22.46 2.11
C LYS A 93 6.53 22.93 1.63
N TRP A 94 6.58 23.33 0.37
CA TRP A 94 7.76 23.82 -0.32
C TRP A 94 7.34 24.69 -1.50
N TRP A 95 8.25 25.52 -2.00
CA TRP A 95 8.06 26.36 -3.18
C TRP A 95 9.37 26.53 -3.94
N PHE A 96 9.26 26.98 -5.20
CA PHE A 96 10.44 27.31 -6.01
C PHE A 96 11.02 28.66 -5.59
N CYS A 97 12.34 28.76 -5.63
CA CYS A 97 13.10 29.99 -5.52
C CYS A 97 14.07 30.10 -6.71
N ASN A 98 14.74 31.24 -6.87
CA ASN A 98 15.65 31.45 -8.01
C ASN A 98 16.77 30.41 -8.11
N GLU A 99 17.20 29.85 -6.98
CA GLU A 99 18.35 28.93 -6.89
C GLU A 99 17.92 27.46 -6.80
N GLY A 100 16.62 27.17 -6.70
CA GLY A 100 16.12 25.80 -6.54
C GLY A 100 14.80 25.73 -5.75
N ILE A 101 14.85 25.06 -4.60
CA ILE A 101 13.67 24.78 -3.76
C ILE A 101 13.88 25.32 -2.34
N GLU A 102 12.83 25.91 -1.79
CA GLU A 102 12.76 26.35 -0.39
C GLU A 102 11.61 25.65 0.33
N PHE A 103 11.85 25.30 1.60
CA PHE A 103 10.90 24.60 2.46
C PHE A 103 10.29 25.54 3.51
N GLU A 104 9.18 25.13 4.12
CA GLU A 104 8.50 25.89 5.19
C GLU A 104 9.41 26.18 6.41
N ASP A 105 10.44 25.35 6.65
CA ASP A 105 11.44 25.55 7.70
C ASP A 105 12.55 26.56 7.32
N ASN A 106 12.42 27.25 6.18
CA ASN A 106 13.41 28.15 5.57
C ASN A 106 14.72 27.46 5.14
N THR A 107 14.76 26.12 5.10
CA THR A 107 15.88 25.41 4.47
C THR A 107 15.79 25.59 2.96
N LYS A 108 16.94 25.83 2.31
CA LYS A 108 17.04 25.91 0.85
C LYS A 108 17.88 24.76 0.30
N VAL A 109 17.48 24.27 -0.86
CA VAL A 109 18.23 23.28 -1.65
C VAL A 109 18.46 23.87 -3.03
N GLU A 110 19.73 24.12 -3.33
CA GLU A 110 20.15 24.51 -4.68
C GLU A 110 19.96 23.34 -5.63
N ALA A 111 19.37 23.60 -6.80
CA ALA A 111 19.07 22.56 -7.77
C ALA A 111 19.11 23.09 -9.20
N ASP A 112 19.92 22.46 -10.04
CA ASP A 112 19.95 22.73 -11.49
C ASP A 112 18.71 22.16 -12.22
N LEU A 113 18.12 21.09 -11.68
CA LEU A 113 16.98 20.38 -12.24
C LEU A 113 16.03 19.90 -11.15
N VAL A 114 14.73 20.12 -11.35
CA VAL A 114 13.66 19.60 -10.48
C VAL A 114 12.74 18.69 -11.28
N ILE A 115 12.59 17.45 -10.82
CA ILE A 115 11.73 16.43 -11.43
C ILE A 115 10.54 16.15 -10.49
N LEU A 116 9.32 16.37 -10.98
CA LEU A 116 8.09 16.12 -10.22
C LEU A 116 7.53 14.72 -10.52
N ALA A 117 7.85 13.76 -9.66
CA ALA A 117 7.34 12.39 -9.74
C ALA A 117 6.06 12.17 -8.91
N THR A 118 5.08 13.08 -9.03
CA THR A 118 3.86 13.10 -8.17
C THR A 118 2.73 12.17 -8.62
N GLY A 119 2.97 11.31 -9.61
CA GLY A 119 1.96 10.42 -10.17
C GLY A 119 0.93 11.12 -11.08
N PHE A 120 -0.17 10.42 -11.40
CA PHE A 120 -1.23 10.89 -12.31
C PHE A 120 -2.62 10.76 -11.66
N ASP A 121 -3.54 11.66 -12.00
CA ASP A 121 -4.95 11.56 -11.60
C ASP A 121 -5.72 10.62 -12.56
N GLY A 122 -5.98 9.40 -12.10
CA GLY A 122 -6.68 8.38 -12.89
C GLY A 122 -8.17 8.61 -13.10
N LYS A 123 -8.79 9.59 -12.42
CA LYS A 123 -10.23 9.86 -12.51
C LYS A 123 -10.61 10.73 -13.72
N LYS A 124 -9.64 11.39 -14.35
CA LYS A 124 -9.84 12.21 -15.56
C LYS A 124 -9.52 11.41 -16.82
N LYS A 125 -10.34 10.39 -17.08
CA LYS A 125 -10.33 9.65 -18.35
C LYS A 125 -11.60 9.95 -19.13
#